data_AF-A0A2D9Z3M9-F1
#
_entry.id   AF-A0A2D9Z3M9-F1
#
_cell.length_a   1.000
_cell.length_b   1.000
_cell.length_c   1.000
_cell.angle_alpha   90.00
_cell.angle_beta   90.00
_cell.angle_gamma   90.00
#
_symmetry.space_group_name_H-M   'P 1'
#
loop_
_entity.id
_entity.type
_entity.pdbx_description
1 polymer ?
#
loop_
_entity_poly.entity_id
_entity_poly.type
_entity_poly.pdbx_seq_one_letter_code
_entity_poly.pdbx_strand_id
1 'polypeptide(L)' 'MPSYSVINKVTGEKKEFTMTMTEYTKWREENPDWDKDWQAGVAGTTYGTPKQSDGFKEVMSKVQKAHPRANLSRFT' A
#
# COMPACT_ATOMS: atom_id res chain seq x y z
N MET A 1 -2.06 -16.97 17.21
CA MET A 1 -1.67 -17.89 16.12
C MET A 1 -1.19 -17.04 14.96
N PRO A 2 0.01 -17.26 14.41
CA PRO A 2 0.52 -16.46 13.29
C PRO A 2 -0.38 -16.58 12.06
N SER A 3 -0.66 -15.46 11.38
CA SER A 3 -1.29 -15.45 10.06
C SER A 3 -0.23 -15.24 8.98
N TYR A 4 -0.23 -16.10 7.97
CA TYR A 4 0.66 -16.04 6.83
C TYR A 4 -0.14 -15.85 5.56
N SER A 5 0.11 -14.73 4.88
CA SER A 5 -0.43 -14.44 3.55
C SER A 5 0.53 -15.00 2.50
N VAL A 6 0.02 -15.85 1.60
CA VAL A 6 0.79 -16.49 0.54
C VAL A 6 0.14 -16.28 -0.82
N ILE A 7 0.96 -16.24 -1.87
CA ILE A 7 0.55 -16.04 -3.25
C ILE A 7 1.14 -17.13 -4.14
N ASN A 8 0.30 -17.72 -4.99
CA ASN A 8 0.74 -18.66 -6.02
C ASN A 8 1.38 -17.88 -7.18
N LYS A 9 2.62 -18.20 -7.55
CA LYS A 9 3.35 -17.53 -8.64
C LYS A 9 2.81 -17.83 -10.03
N VAL A 10 2.10 -18.94 -10.19
CA VAL A 10 1.59 -19.45 -11.48
C VAL A 10 0.18 -18.94 -11.75
N THR A 11 -0.70 -18.95 -10.74
CA THR A 11 -2.11 -18.57 -10.89
C THR A 11 -2.44 -17.18 -10.33
N GLY A 12 -1.58 -16.62 -9.48
CA GLY A 12 -1.86 -15.37 -8.76
C GLY A 12 -2.88 -15.51 -7.64
N GLU A 13 -3.29 -16.73 -7.28
CA GLU A 13 -4.21 -16.95 -6.16
C GLU A 13 -3.58 -16.55 -4.82
N LYS A 14 -4.35 -15.86 -4.00
CA LYS A 14 -3.96 -15.43 -2.65
C LYS A 14 -4.67 -16.26 -1.61
N LYS A 15 -3.94 -16.76 -0.61
CA LYS A 15 -4.49 -17.50 0.53
C LYS A 15 -3.92 -16.99 1.84
N GLU A 16 -4.75 -17.03 2.87
CA GLU A 16 -4.35 -16.71 4.24
C GLU A 16 -4.43 -17.97 5.09
N PHE A 17 -3.32 -18.30 5.75
CA PHE A 17 -3.21 -19.45 6.62
C PHE A 17 -2.93 -19.02 8.06
N THR A 18 -3.72 -19.51 9.00
CA THR A 18 -3.42 -19.38 10.44
C THR A 18 -2.85 -20.69 10.94
N MET A 19 -1.52 -20.82 10.95
CA MET A 19 -0.82 -22.04 11.37
C MET A 19 0.42 -21.71 12.20
N THR A 20 1.02 -22.71 12.84
CA THR A 20 2.28 -22.51 13.56
C THR A 20 3.44 -22.33 12.57
N MET A 21 4.53 -21.65 12.98
CA MET A 21 5.69 -21.42 12.10
C MET A 21 6.26 -22.74 11.55
N THR A 22 6.25 -23.80 12.36
CA THR A 22 6.78 -25.12 11.98
C THR A 22 5.97 -25.76 10.85
N GLU A 23 4.64 -25.63 10.89
CA GLU A 23 3.74 -26.13 9.84
C GLU A 23 3.91 -25.30 8.55
N TYR A 24 4.10 -24.00 8.67
CA TYR A 24 4.30 -23.11 7.53
C TYR A 24 5.59 -23.44 6.76
N THR A 25 6.69 -23.71 7.46
CA THR A 25 7.95 -24.07 6.81
C THR A 25 7.82 -25.36 6.00
N LYS A 26 7.18 -26.40 6.56
CA LYS A 26 6.92 -27.66 5.85
C LYS A 26 6.01 -27.46 4.64
N TRP A 27 4.92 -26.71 4.81
CA TRP A 27 3.98 -26.41 3.72
C TRP A 27 4.67 -25.67 2.57
N ARG A 28 5.58 -24.73 2.87
CA ARG A 28 6.34 -23.98 1.87
C ARG A 28 7.35 -24.86 1.12
N GLU A 29 7.95 -25.85 1.79
CA GLU A 29 8.84 -26.83 1.15
C GLU A 29 8.07 -27.76 0.20
N GLU A 30 6.86 -28.17 0.59
CA GLU A 30 5.97 -29.03 -0.22
C GLU A 30 5.30 -28.29 -1.39
N ASN A 31 5.18 -26.95 -1.31
CA ASN A 31 4.47 -26.11 -2.28
C ASN A 31 5.38 -24.99 -2.82
N PRO A 32 6.39 -25.31 -3.67
CA PRO A 32 7.39 -24.35 -4.15
C PRO A 32 6.81 -23.25 -5.05
N ASP A 33 5.63 -23.49 -5.64
CA ASP A 33 4.92 -22.53 -6.47
C ASP A 33 4.29 -21.38 -5.67
N TRP A 34 4.24 -21.51 -4.33
CA TRP A 34 3.68 -20.50 -3.43
C TRP A 34 4.79 -19.72 -2.73
N ASP A 35 4.71 -18.40 -2.80
CA ASP A 35 5.58 -17.51 -2.03
C ASP A 35 4.82 -16.73 -0.97
N LYS A 36 5.58 -16.15 -0.05
CA LYS A 36 5.03 -15.17 0.88
C LYS A 36 4.53 -13.95 0.10
N ASP A 37 3.28 -13.56 0.34
CA ASP A 37 2.73 -12.33 -0.24
C ASP A 37 3.28 -11.13 0.53
N TRP A 38 4.37 -10.54 0.02
CA TRP A 38 4.97 -9.32 0.57
C TRP A 38 4.13 -8.07 0.28
N GLN A 39 3.08 -8.16 -0.54
CA GLN A 39 2.16 -7.06 -0.82
C GLN A 39 0.94 -7.05 0.11
N ALA A 40 0.71 -8.13 0.86
CA ALA A 40 -0.35 -8.19 1.87
C ALA A 40 -0.08 -7.15 2.96
N GLY A 41 -0.84 -6.05 2.95
CA GLY A 41 -0.73 -4.95 3.93
C GLY A 41 0.13 -3.76 3.53
N VAL A 42 0.91 -3.83 2.43
CA VAL A 42 1.77 -2.70 1.99
C VAL A 42 0.96 -1.54 1.38
N ALA A 43 -0.18 -1.83 0.76
CA ALA A 43 -1.03 -0.81 0.14
C ALA A 43 -2.24 -0.38 0.99
N GLY A 44 -2.42 -0.95 2.20
CA GLY A 44 -3.59 -0.69 3.04
C GLY A 44 -3.53 0.62 3.85
N THR A 45 -2.33 1.13 4.10
CA THR A 45 -2.14 2.41 4.80
C THR A 45 -1.82 3.50 3.78
N THR A 46 -2.80 3.89 2.97
CA THR A 46 -2.89 5.30 2.61
C THR A 46 -3.25 6.03 3.89
N TYR A 47 -2.24 6.60 4.58
CA TYR A 47 -2.51 7.70 5.50
C TYR A 47 -3.41 8.67 4.73
N GLY A 48 -4.66 8.80 5.16
CA GLY A 48 -5.72 9.50 4.43
C GLY A 48 -5.22 10.83 3.89
N THR A 49 -5.77 11.26 2.75
CA THR A 49 -5.36 12.43 1.95
C THR A 49 -4.45 13.36 2.73
N PRO A 50 -3.11 13.35 2.49
CA PRO A 50 -2.17 14.05 3.35
C PRO A 50 -2.66 15.48 3.51
N LYS A 51 -3.03 15.87 4.74
CA LYS A 51 -3.51 17.23 5.00
C LYS A 51 -2.41 18.17 4.57
N GLN A 52 -2.58 18.82 3.42
CA GLN A 52 -1.68 19.89 3.00
C GLN A 52 -1.66 20.92 4.12
N SER A 53 -0.47 21.22 4.63
CA SER A 53 -0.27 22.22 5.66
C SER A 53 -0.84 23.56 5.20
N ASP A 54 -1.45 24.31 6.11
CA ASP A 54 -2.10 25.60 5.77
C ASP A 54 -1.12 26.59 5.14
N GLY A 55 0.17 26.54 5.52
CA GLY A 55 1.22 27.34 4.89
C GLY A 55 1.47 27.01 3.42
N PHE A 56 1.28 25.77 2.98
CA PHE A 56 1.38 25.41 1.56
C PHE A 56 0.23 26.01 0.76
N LYS A 57 -0.99 26.01 1.30
CA LYS A 57 -2.16 26.61 0.64
C LYS A 57 -2.01 28.13 0.45
N GLU A 58 -1.46 28.83 1.45
CA GLU A 58 -1.21 30.27 1.32
C GLU A 58 -0.23 30.61 0.20
N VAL A 59 0.85 29.83 0.06
CA VAL A 59 1.83 30.02 -1.01
C VAL A 59 1.18 29.74 -2.37
N MET A 60 0.41 28.66 -2.49
CA MET A 60 -0.29 28.33 -3.73
C MET A 60 -1.34 29.38 -4.11
N SER A 61 -2.05 29.95 -3.13
CA SER A 61 -3.01 31.04 -3.35
C SER A 61 -2.32 32.33 -3.84
N LYS A 62 -1.17 32.69 -3.26
CA LYS A 62 -0.35 33.84 -3.71
C LYS A 62 0.17 33.64 -5.14
N VAL A 63 0.65 32.44 -5.47
CA VAL A 63 1.14 32.11 -6.81
C VAL A 63 0.00 32.11 -7.83
N GLN A 64 -1.18 31.59 -7.49
CA GLN A 64 -2.37 31.64 -8.35
C GLN A 64 -2.84 33.07 -8.60
N LYS A 65 -2.77 33.95 -7.59
CA LYS A 65 -3.06 35.38 -7.74
C LYS A 65 -2.06 36.09 -8.68
N ALA A 66 -0.79 35.71 -8.63
CA ALA A 66 0.25 36.26 -9.51
C ALA A 66 0.21 35.68 -10.95
N HIS A 67 -0.21 34.43 -11.10
CA HIS A 67 -0.26 33.72 -12.38
C HIS A 67 -1.64 33.08 -12.63
N PRO A 68 -2.63 33.86 -13.14
CA PRO A 68 -4.02 33.40 -13.32
C PRO A 68 -4.20 32.31 -14.39
N ARG A 69 -3.17 32.03 -15.20
CA ARG A 69 -3.18 30.94 -16.19
C ARG A 69 -2.72 29.59 -15.63
N ALA A 70 -2.13 29.56 -14.43
CA ALA A 70 -1.75 28.33 -13.75
C ALA A 70 -2.98 27.80 -12.99
N ASN A 71 -3.54 26.68 -13.44
CA ASN A 71 -4.74 26.08 -12.82
C ASN A 71 -4.35 25.35 -11.51
N LEU A 72 -4.04 26.12 -10.47
CA LEU A 72 -3.59 25.65 -9.16
C LEU A 72 -4.74 25.49 -8.15
N SER A 73 -5.99 25.61 -8.63
CA SER A 73 -7.23 25.46 -7.84
C SER A 73 -7.35 24.10 -7.12
N ARG A 74 -6.61 23.09 -7.57
CA ARG A 74 -6.58 21.75 -6.97
C ARG A 74 -5.77 21.67 -5.67
N PHE A 75 -4.98 22.70 -5.35
CA PHE A 75 -4.05 22.72 -4.21
C PHE A 75 -4.34 23.82 -3.18
N THR A 76 -5.31 24.69 -3.44
CA THR A 76 -5.82 25.71 -2.52
C THR A 76 -7.11 25.27 -1.85
#